data_AF-A0A2U1QXV4-F1
#
_entry.id   AF-A0A2U1QXV4-F1
#
_cell.length_a   1.000
_cell.length_b   1.000
_cell.length_c   1.000
_cell.angle_alpha   90.00
_cell.angle_beta   90.00
_cell.angle_gamma   90.00
#
_symmetry.space_group_name_H-M   'P 1'
#
loop_
_entity.id
_entity.type
_entity.pdbx_description
1 polymer ?
#
loop_
_entity_poly.entity_id
_entity_poly.type
_entity_poly.pdbx_seq_one_letter_code
_entity_poly.pdbx_strand_id
1 'polypeptide(L)'
;MEKEDFKQNLQKALDGLIDFTQEMVINKLPASYKFIIKTNCSFDKNDLENDEEIFPDDKIDETSSLNPASESTVIDYLWRNGKVPQWINVQVSSCDSDFSYITLECCGRYSAFLNHKDGPFRALGPNIPYRYIDPVTEKLRQKVDLNEINKV
;
A
#
# COMPACT_ATOMS: atom_id res chain seq x y z
N MET A 1 0.77 -16.58 10.00
CA MET A 1 0.36 -16.62 8.59
C MET A 1 1.44 -17.29 7.75
N GLU A 2 1.09 -18.25 6.88
CA GLU A 2 2.07 -18.83 5.95
C GLU A 2 2.48 -17.82 4.88
N LYS A 3 3.71 -17.91 4.39
CA LYS A 3 4.23 -16.96 3.39
C LYS A 3 3.43 -16.98 2.09
N GLU A 4 2.93 -18.15 1.70
CA GLU A 4 2.08 -18.31 0.51
C GLU A 4 0.71 -17.64 0.69
N ASP A 5 0.12 -17.69 1.89
CA ASP A 5 -1.13 -16.98 2.18
C ASP A 5 -0.94 -15.46 2.06
N PHE A 6 0.19 -14.94 2.56
CA PHE A 6 0.53 -13.52 2.44
C PHE A 6 0.64 -13.09 0.97
N LYS A 7 1.32 -13.90 0.15
CA LYS A 7 1.42 -13.67 -1.29
C LYS A 7 0.05 -13.66 -1.97
N GLN A 8 -0.81 -14.63 -1.68
CA GLN A 8 -2.17 -14.67 -2.25
C GLN A 8 -3.00 -13.46 -1.84
N ASN A 9 -2.87 -13.00 -0.60
CA ASN A 9 -3.57 -11.80 -0.13
C ASN A 9 -3.05 -10.53 -0.83
N LEU A 10 -1.75 -10.43 -1.10
CA LEU A 10 -1.18 -9.34 -1.91
C LEU A 10 -1.77 -9.35 -3.32
N GLN A 11 -1.80 -10.51 -3.99
CA GLN A 11 -2.35 -10.63 -5.34
C GLN A 11 -3.82 -10.23 -5.40
N LYS A 12 -4.63 -10.63 -4.41
CA LYS A 12 -6.03 -10.21 -4.30
C LYS A 12 -6.19 -8.71 -4.14
N ALA A 13 -5.31 -8.06 -3.38
CA ALA A 13 -5.35 -6.61 -3.20
C ALA A 13 -4.91 -5.82 -4.45
N LEU A 14 -4.15 -6.47 -5.34
CA LEU A 14 -3.73 -5.88 -6.62
C LEU A 14 -4.74 -6.08 -7.74
N ASP A 15 -5.62 -7.07 -7.62
CA ASP A 15 -6.61 -7.38 -8.64
C ASP A 15 -7.53 -6.17 -8.90
N GLY A 16 -7.54 -5.71 -10.15
CA GLY A 16 -8.30 -4.53 -10.58
C GLY A 16 -7.80 -3.17 -10.04
N LEU A 17 -6.74 -3.11 -9.23
CA LEU A 17 -6.29 -1.86 -8.60
C LEU A 17 -5.87 -0.79 -9.62
N ILE A 18 -5.08 -1.17 -10.63
CA ILE A 18 -4.60 -0.25 -11.67
C ILE A 18 -5.77 0.19 -12.55
N ASP A 19 -6.63 -0.73 -12.97
CA ASP A 19 -7.79 -0.43 -13.81
C ASP A 19 -8.74 0.54 -13.11
N PHE A 20 -9.03 0.29 -11.82
CA PHE A 20 -9.82 1.20 -10.99
C PHE A 20 -9.17 2.59 -10.89
N THR A 21 -7.86 2.65 -10.62
CA THR A 21 -7.13 3.93 -10.53
C THR A 21 -7.17 4.68 -11.87
N GLN A 22 -7.05 3.98 -13.00
CA GLN A 22 -7.04 4.56 -14.35
C GLN A 22 -8.36 5.33 -14.66
N GLU A 23 -9.47 4.93 -14.05
CA GLU A 23 -10.75 5.65 -14.16
C GLU A 23 -10.68 7.05 -13.56
N MET A 24 -9.76 7.30 -12.63
CA MET A 24 -9.70 8.53 -11.84
C MET A 24 -8.54 9.46 -12.25
N VAL A 25 -7.56 8.97 -13.01
CA VAL A 25 -6.35 9.74 -13.35
C VAL A 25 -6.21 10.01 -14.85
N ILE A 26 -5.57 11.12 -15.20
CA ILE A 26 -5.24 11.45 -16.60
C ILE A 26 -3.98 10.71 -17.09
N ASN A 27 -3.12 10.28 -16.17
CA ASN A 27 -1.94 9.49 -16.49
C ASN A 27 -2.36 8.20 -17.20
N LYS A 28 -1.56 7.75 -18.15
CA LYS A 28 -1.69 6.41 -18.73
C LYS A 28 -0.89 5.44 -17.86
N LEU A 29 -1.58 4.68 -17.02
CA LEU A 29 -0.95 3.77 -16.07
C LEU A 29 -0.45 2.50 -16.79
N PRO A 30 0.87 2.19 -16.73
CA PRO A 30 1.37 0.91 -17.21
C PRO A 30 0.84 -0.25 -16.38
N ALA A 31 0.55 -1.38 -17.01
CA ALA A 31 0.14 -2.60 -16.31
C ALA A 31 1.30 -3.23 -15.52
N SER A 32 2.55 -2.96 -15.92
CA SER A 32 3.73 -3.30 -15.14
C SER A 32 3.84 -2.38 -13.92
N TYR A 33 4.16 -2.94 -12.76
CA TYR A 33 4.23 -2.19 -11.52
C TYR A 33 5.45 -2.53 -10.67
N LYS A 34 5.77 -1.61 -9.77
CA LYS A 34 6.74 -1.75 -8.69
C LYS A 34 6.14 -1.25 -7.39
N PHE A 35 6.72 -1.65 -6.27
CA PHE A 35 6.22 -1.27 -4.97
C PHE A 35 7.10 -0.20 -4.31
N ILE A 36 6.45 0.71 -3.60
CA ILE A 36 7.09 1.62 -2.65
C ILE A 36 6.64 1.18 -1.26
N ILE A 37 7.51 0.51 -0.53
CA ILE A 37 7.24 0.04 0.83
C ILE A 37 7.42 1.23 1.78
N LYS A 38 6.46 1.43 2.70
CA LYS A 38 6.57 2.36 3.83
C LYS A 38 6.17 1.63 5.11
N THR A 39 7.01 1.66 6.14
CA THR A 39 6.77 0.98 7.41
C THR A 39 6.56 1.97 8.56
N ASN A 40 6.02 1.48 9.69
CA ASN A 40 5.75 2.30 10.88
C ASN A 40 4.83 3.50 10.57
N CYS A 41 3.83 3.31 9.70
CA CYS A 41 2.84 4.34 9.34
C CYS A 41 1.67 4.47 10.34
N SER A 42 1.76 3.81 11.50
CA SER A 42 0.78 3.85 12.59
C SER A 42 1.34 4.52 13.84
N PHE A 43 0.44 4.88 14.76
CA PHE A 43 0.80 5.27 16.11
C PHE A 43 0.76 4.04 17.04
N ASP A 44 1.92 3.46 17.33
CA ASP A 44 2.03 2.16 18.03
C ASP A 44 2.43 2.25 19.50
N LYS A 45 2.10 3.35 20.20
CA LYS A 45 2.49 3.53 21.62
C LYS A 45 1.64 2.78 22.65
N ASN A 46 0.52 2.18 22.23
CA ASN A 46 -0.29 1.36 23.12
C ASN A 46 0.45 0.07 23.47
N ASP A 47 0.03 -0.61 24.53
CA ASP A 47 0.60 -1.91 24.87
C ASP A 47 0.43 -2.91 23.70
N LEU A 48 1.36 -3.85 23.60
CA LEU A 48 1.28 -4.93 22.62
C LEU A 48 0.29 -5.98 23.10
N GLU A 49 -0.54 -6.47 22.20
CA GLU A 49 -1.47 -7.56 22.49
C GLU A 49 -0.98 -8.89 21.90
N ASN A 50 -1.21 -9.98 22.62
CA ASN A 50 -0.98 -11.33 22.13
C ASN A 50 0.46 -11.56 21.62
N ASP A 51 0.62 -11.80 20.33
CA ASP A 51 1.89 -12.10 19.66
C ASP A 51 2.47 -10.88 18.91
N GLU A 52 1.90 -9.69 19.13
CA GLU A 52 2.33 -8.48 18.45
C GLU A 52 3.80 -8.17 18.70
N GLU A 53 4.44 -7.66 17.66
CA GLU A 53 5.84 -7.23 17.67
C GLU A 53 5.98 -5.94 16.88
N ILE A 54 6.89 -5.08 17.32
CA ILE A 54 7.19 -3.81 16.66
C ILE A 54 8.66 -3.76 16.28
N PHE A 55 8.96 -3.06 15.19
CA PHE A 55 10.32 -2.84 14.70
C PHE A 55 10.54 -1.32 14.52
N PRO A 56 10.75 -0.55 15.61
CA PRO A 56 10.79 0.91 15.54
C PRO A 56 11.92 1.45 14.66
N ASP A 57 13.04 0.73 14.62
CA ASP A 57 14.23 1.09 13.82
C ASP A 57 14.07 0.73 12.34
N ASP A 58 13.10 -0.11 11.99
CA ASP A 58 12.72 -0.41 10.60
C ASP A 58 11.82 0.69 10.05
N LYS A 59 12.40 1.88 9.86
CA LYS A 59 11.72 2.98 9.15
C LYS A 59 12.13 2.96 7.69
N ILE A 60 11.35 2.28 6.86
CA ILE A 60 11.42 2.36 5.42
C ILE A 60 10.46 3.45 4.95
N ASP A 61 10.96 4.33 4.10
CA ASP A 61 10.18 5.32 3.35
C ASP A 61 10.55 5.28 1.87
N GLU A 62 10.00 6.21 1.07
CA GLU A 62 10.26 6.30 -0.36
C GLU A 62 11.74 6.43 -0.75
N THR A 63 12.62 6.85 0.16
CA THR A 63 14.06 7.04 -0.11
C THR A 63 14.90 5.80 0.15
N SER A 64 14.30 4.75 0.74
CA SER A 64 14.99 3.51 1.05
C SER A 64 15.54 2.83 -0.20
N SER A 65 16.73 2.25 -0.10
CA SER A 65 17.35 1.46 -1.18
C SER A 65 16.59 0.17 -1.50
N LEU A 66 15.61 -0.22 -0.67
CA LEU A 66 14.70 -1.33 -0.98
C LEU A 66 13.69 -0.95 -2.07
N ASN A 67 13.42 0.35 -2.24
CA ASN A 67 12.47 0.90 -3.19
C ASN A 67 13.18 1.35 -4.49
N PRO A 68 12.54 1.21 -5.66
CA PRO A 68 11.27 0.52 -5.90
C PRO A 68 11.43 -1.01 -5.86
N ALA A 69 10.60 -1.66 -5.05
CA ALA A 69 10.67 -3.09 -4.75
C ALA A 69 9.94 -3.95 -5.79
N SER A 70 10.41 -5.19 -5.95
CA SER A 70 9.68 -6.25 -6.66
C SER A 70 8.68 -6.97 -5.73
N GLU A 71 7.75 -7.75 -6.29
CA GLU A 71 6.81 -8.56 -5.49
C GLU A 71 7.56 -9.51 -4.54
N SER A 72 8.61 -10.20 -5.01
CA SER A 72 9.39 -11.09 -4.14
C SER A 72 10.09 -10.33 -3.01
N THR A 73 10.63 -9.14 -3.30
CA THR A 73 11.22 -8.26 -2.29
C THR A 73 10.20 -7.84 -1.23
N VAL A 74 8.97 -7.49 -1.63
CA VAL A 74 7.88 -7.16 -0.70
C VAL A 74 7.56 -8.34 0.21
N ILE A 75 7.36 -9.52 -0.38
CA ILE A 75 7.00 -10.73 0.37
C ILE A 75 8.13 -11.10 1.33
N ASP A 76 9.38 -11.09 0.87
CA ASP A 76 10.55 -11.44 1.69
C ASP A 76 10.79 -10.46 2.84
N TYR A 77 10.49 -9.17 2.63
CA TYR A 77 10.73 -8.14 3.63
C TYR A 77 9.59 -8.01 4.66
N LEU A 78 8.33 -8.05 4.21
CA LEU A 78 7.17 -7.84 5.07
C LEU A 78 6.69 -9.11 5.77
N TRP A 79 6.95 -10.29 5.22
CA TRP A 79 6.71 -11.54 5.93
C TRP A 79 7.93 -11.90 6.78
N ARG A 80 7.77 -11.96 8.10
CA ARG A 80 8.85 -12.13 9.06
C ARG A 80 8.52 -13.23 10.05
N ASN A 81 9.17 -14.38 9.91
CA ASN A 81 9.03 -15.51 10.83
C ASN A 81 7.57 -15.86 11.16
N GLY A 82 6.70 -15.89 10.15
CA GLY A 82 5.26 -16.20 10.31
C GLY A 82 4.37 -15.01 10.70
N LYS A 83 4.93 -13.81 10.89
CA LYS A 83 4.22 -12.57 11.19
C LYS A 83 4.25 -11.60 10.00
N VAL A 84 3.23 -10.77 9.91
CA VAL A 84 3.06 -9.73 8.87
C VAL A 84 2.50 -8.45 9.51
N PRO A 85 2.61 -7.27 8.87
CA PRO A 85 1.92 -6.08 9.37
C PRO A 85 0.42 -6.34 9.55
N GLN A 86 -0.17 -5.87 10.63
CA GLN A 86 -1.59 -6.06 10.91
C GLN A 86 -2.50 -5.42 9.85
N TRP A 87 -2.06 -4.31 9.26
CA TRP A 87 -2.70 -3.70 8.10
C TRP A 87 -1.67 -3.12 7.14
N ILE A 88 -2.02 -3.14 5.85
CA ILE A 88 -1.25 -2.60 4.74
C ILE A 88 -2.23 -1.90 3.78
N ASN A 89 -2.14 -0.58 3.67
CA ASN A 89 -2.86 0.14 2.61
C ASN A 89 -2.12 0.00 1.29
N VAL A 90 -2.85 -0.31 0.22
CA VAL A 90 -2.33 -0.56 -1.12
C VAL A 90 -2.94 0.46 -2.06
N GLN A 91 -2.13 1.33 -2.65
CA GLN A 91 -2.62 2.39 -3.54
C GLN A 91 -1.63 2.67 -4.67
N VAL A 92 -2.12 2.98 -5.87
CA VAL A 92 -1.26 3.53 -6.93
C VAL A 92 -0.94 4.98 -6.59
N SER A 93 0.34 5.30 -6.51
CA SER A 93 0.84 6.57 -5.96
C SER A 93 1.55 7.45 -6.99
N SER A 94 2.13 6.87 -8.03
CA SER A 94 2.73 7.60 -9.14
C SER A 94 2.92 6.65 -10.32
N CYS A 95 3.34 7.18 -11.46
CA CYS A 95 3.76 6.37 -12.60
C CYS A 95 4.80 7.09 -13.46
N ASP A 96 5.54 6.32 -14.24
CA ASP A 96 6.33 6.80 -15.36
C ASP A 96 5.90 6.10 -16.66
N SER A 97 6.74 6.12 -17.70
CA SER A 97 6.44 5.46 -18.97
C SER A 97 6.40 3.93 -18.88
N ASP A 98 7.07 3.36 -17.87
CA ASP A 98 7.41 1.95 -17.79
C ASP A 98 6.63 1.26 -16.66
N PHE A 99 6.42 1.95 -15.54
CA PHE A 99 5.83 1.38 -14.33
C PHE A 99 4.76 2.27 -13.69
N SER A 100 3.73 1.59 -13.15
CA SER A 100 2.89 2.12 -12.07
C SER A 100 3.54 1.82 -10.71
N TYR A 101 3.67 2.83 -9.85
CA TYR A 101 4.25 2.67 -8.52
C TYR A 101 3.15 2.54 -7.46
N ILE A 102 3.10 1.37 -6.84
CA ILE A 102 2.10 1.01 -5.83
C ILE A 102 2.73 1.21 -4.46
N THR A 103 2.21 2.15 -3.67
CA THR A 103 2.64 2.33 -2.29
C THR A 103 1.96 1.28 -1.40
N LEU A 104 2.77 0.66 -0.55
CA LEU A 104 2.36 -0.20 0.56
C LEU A 104 2.63 0.54 1.87
N GLU A 105 1.62 1.16 2.45
CA GLU A 105 1.73 1.79 3.77
C GLU A 105 1.38 0.78 4.84
N CYS A 106 2.39 0.35 5.59
CA CYS A 106 2.29 -0.69 6.60
C CYS A 106 2.21 -0.07 7.99
N CYS A 107 1.37 -0.66 8.86
CA CYS A 107 1.53 -0.42 10.29
C CYS A 107 2.87 -0.93 10.81
N GLY A 108 3.26 -0.45 12.00
CA GLY A 108 4.45 -0.92 12.70
C GLY A 108 4.26 -2.21 13.50
N ARG A 109 3.01 -2.67 13.68
CA ARG A 109 2.68 -3.89 14.43
C ARG A 109 2.61 -5.11 13.53
N TYR A 110 3.40 -6.12 13.87
CA TYR A 110 3.45 -7.40 13.19
C TYR A 110 2.81 -8.49 14.05
N SER A 111 2.00 -9.34 13.42
CA SER A 111 1.35 -10.46 14.12
C SER A 111 1.11 -11.63 13.16
N ALA A 112 1.04 -12.85 13.71
CA ALA A 112 0.59 -14.05 13.02
C ALA A 112 -0.94 -14.18 13.03
N PHE A 113 -1.64 -13.46 13.94
CA PHE A 113 -3.09 -13.50 14.15
C PHE A 113 -3.72 -12.17 13.73
N LEU A 114 -4.22 -12.12 12.50
CA LEU A 114 -4.90 -10.94 12.00
C LEU A 114 -6.35 -10.91 12.47
N ASN A 115 -6.79 -9.77 12.98
CA ASN A 115 -8.20 -9.52 13.34
C ASN A 115 -9.12 -9.43 12.10
N HIS A 116 -8.54 -9.51 10.89
CA HIS A 116 -9.23 -9.36 9.62
C HIS A 116 -9.18 -10.65 8.79
N LYS A 117 -10.36 -11.12 8.37
CA LYS A 117 -10.51 -12.39 7.63
C LYS A 117 -9.83 -12.40 6.26
N ASP A 118 -9.75 -11.24 5.61
CA ASP A 118 -9.22 -11.11 4.25
C ASP A 118 -7.71 -10.82 4.20
N GLY A 119 -7.03 -10.94 5.35
CA GLY A 119 -5.61 -10.62 5.48
C GLY A 119 -5.34 -9.13 5.72
N PRO A 120 -4.07 -8.72 5.63
CA PRO A 120 -3.64 -7.39 6.09
C PRO A 120 -3.87 -6.30 5.04
N PHE A 121 -4.04 -6.66 3.77
CA PHE A 121 -4.08 -5.70 2.67
C PHE A 121 -5.44 -5.01 2.51
N ARG A 122 -5.41 -3.71 2.22
CA ARG A 122 -6.58 -2.87 1.89
C ARG A 122 -6.28 -2.10 0.62
N ALA A 123 -6.91 -2.51 -0.48
CA ALA A 123 -6.86 -1.78 -1.74
C ALA A 123 -7.64 -0.47 -1.59
N LEU A 124 -6.96 0.66 -1.82
CA LEU A 124 -7.53 2.00 -1.78
C LEU A 124 -7.49 2.63 -3.16
N GLY A 125 -8.39 3.59 -3.40
CA GLY A 125 -8.26 4.49 -4.53
C GLY A 125 -7.03 5.41 -4.40
N PRO A 126 -6.62 6.09 -5.47
CA PRO A 126 -5.56 7.09 -5.39
C PRO A 126 -5.91 8.19 -4.38
N ASN A 127 -4.88 8.77 -3.76
CA ASN A 127 -5.04 9.86 -2.80
C ASN A 127 -5.43 11.17 -3.52
N ILE A 128 -6.73 11.33 -3.79
CA ILE A 128 -7.28 12.49 -4.49
C ILE A 128 -7.62 13.60 -3.48
N PRO A 129 -7.02 14.80 -3.59
CA PRO A 129 -7.37 15.91 -2.71
C PRO A 129 -8.85 16.30 -2.84
N TYR A 130 -9.50 16.61 -1.71
CA TYR A 130 -10.94 16.90 -1.64
C TYR A 130 -11.40 18.01 -2.60
N ARG A 131 -10.52 18.94 -3.00
CA ARG A 131 -10.84 19.99 -3.99
C ARG A 131 -11.27 19.44 -5.37
N TYR A 132 -10.88 18.21 -5.70
CA TYR A 132 -11.28 17.52 -6.93
C TYR A 132 -12.55 16.68 -6.77
N ILE A 133 -13.08 16.55 -5.55
CA ILE A 133 -14.30 15.81 -5.26
C ILE A 133 -15.46 16.80 -5.11
N ASP A 134 -16.60 16.45 -5.67
CA ASP A 134 -17.84 17.20 -5.46
C ASP A 134 -18.40 16.88 -4.07
N PRO A 135 -18.62 17.88 -3.19
CA PRO A 135 -18.98 17.65 -1.79
C PRO A 135 -20.41 17.14 -1.60
N VAL A 136 -21.27 17.18 -2.63
CA VAL A 136 -22.67 16.74 -2.55
C VAL A 136 -22.82 15.34 -3.13
N THR A 137 -22.17 15.08 -4.27
CA THR A 137 -22.31 13.81 -4.99
C THR A 137 -21.20 12.82 -4.68
N GLU A 138 -20.13 13.26 -4.02
CA GLU A 138 -18.89 12.50 -3.76
C GLU A 138 -18.18 12.01 -5.03
N LYS A 139 -18.59 12.55 -6.20
CA LYS A 139 -18.00 12.19 -7.49
C LYS A 139 -16.78 13.04 -7.78
N LEU A 140 -15.87 12.46 -8.54
CA LEU A 140 -14.72 13.16 -9.07
C LEU A 140 -15.16 14.23 -10.08
N ARG A 141 -14.79 15.50 -9.84
CA ARG A 141 -15.09 16.64 -10.72
C ARG A 141 -14.32 16.58 -12.03
N GLN A 142 -13.07 16.13 -11.95
CA GLN A 142 -12.17 15.92 -13.08
C GLN A 142 -11.09 14.91 -12.71
N LYS A 143 -10.61 14.16 -13.71
CA LYS A 143 -9.45 13.29 -13.54
C LYS A 143 -8.22 14.10 -13.12
N VAL A 144 -7.33 13.47 -12.35
CA VAL A 144 -6.16 14.13 -11.77
C VAL A 144 -4.85 13.59 -12.33
N ASP A 145 -3.79 14.41 -12.32
CA ASP A 145 -2.43 13.92 -12.55
C ASP A 145 -1.86 13.38 -11.24
N LEU A 146 -1.67 12.06 -11.18
CA LEU A 146 -1.16 11.34 -10.03
C LEU A 146 0.24 11.82 -9.60
N ASN A 147 1.06 12.28 -10.54
CA ASN A 147 2.42 12.76 -10.28
C ASN A 147 2.46 14.21 -9.78
N GLU A 148 1.37 14.96 -9.93
CA GLU A 148 1.28 16.35 -9.45
C GLU A 148 0.59 16.46 -8.10
N ILE A 149 -0.42 15.63 -7.82
CA ILE A 149 -1.19 15.71 -6.57
C ILE A 149 -0.38 15.33 -5.33
N ASN A 150 0.73 14.61 -5.50
CA ASN A 150 1.61 14.18 -4.40
C ASN A 150 2.81 15.13 -4.14
N LYS A 151 2.90 16.26 -4.85
CA LYS A 151 3.99 17.26 -4.70
C LYS A 151 3.69 18.39 -3.70
N VAL A 152 2.72 18.19 -2.79
CA VAL A 152 2.27 19.24 -1.85
C VAL A 152 3.14 19.28 -0.60
#